data_AF-A0A7W0PS41-F1
#
_entry.id   AF-A0A7W0PS41-F1
#
_cell.length_a   1.000
_cell.length_b   1.000
_cell.length_c   1.000
_cell.angle_alpha   90.00
_cell.angle_beta   90.00
_cell.angle_gamma   90.00
#
_symmetry.space_group_name_H-M   'P 1'
#
loop_
_entity.id
_entity.type
_entity.pdbx_description
1 polymer ?
#
loop_
_entity_poly.entity_id
_entity_poly.type
_entity_poly.pdbx_seq_one_letter_code
_entity_poly.pdbx_strand_id
1 'polypeptide(L)'
;TDYSFVVGFINEPAVQGDTNGMWLEVTRAEAPVLGLADTLQAQVVFGEQTRDMSLTPAFGEDGVYEAIFFPSQPGDYTFRFFGQVDGVEVDETFTSSPEGFDSVAARVDLEFPGSEGEVGNSDTNSVAMPIAAGAVVLVLASSGLALRRRSA
;
A
#
# COMPACT_ATOMS: atom_id res chain seq x y z
N THR A 1 -19.43 -19.15 -23.14
CA THR A 1 -18.48 -19.84 -22.25
C THR A 1 -18.04 -18.77 -21.32
N ASP A 2 -18.77 -18.61 -20.23
CA ASP A 2 -18.75 -17.32 -19.56
C ASP A 2 -17.83 -17.50 -18.36
N TYR A 3 -16.63 -16.95 -18.50
CA TYR A 3 -15.71 -16.81 -17.38
C TYR A 3 -16.24 -15.73 -16.45
N SER A 4 -16.08 -15.93 -15.15
CA SER A 4 -16.33 -14.91 -14.15
C SER A 4 -14.99 -14.43 -13.59
N PHE A 5 -14.83 -13.12 -13.57
CA PHE A 5 -13.69 -12.42 -12.99
C PHE A 5 -14.20 -11.69 -11.76
N VAL A 6 -13.66 -12.03 -10.59
CA VAL A 6 -13.87 -11.27 -9.35
C VAL A 6 -12.53 -10.63 -9.01
N VAL A 7 -12.56 -9.32 -8.80
CA VAL A 7 -11.37 -8.49 -8.72
C VAL A 7 -11.44 -7.64 -7.47
N GLY A 8 -10.32 -7.51 -6.77
CA GLY A 8 -10.20 -6.68 -5.57
C GLY A 8 -8.75 -6.43 -5.18
N PHE A 9 -8.56 -5.92 -3.98
CA PHE A 9 -7.24 -5.87 -3.34
C PHE A 9 -6.98 -7.15 -2.53
N ILE A 10 -5.70 -7.50 -2.35
CA ILE A 10 -5.31 -8.64 -1.50
C ILE A 10 -5.79 -8.45 -0.05
N ASN A 11 -5.67 -7.23 0.47
CA ASN A 11 -6.17 -6.86 1.80
C ASN A 11 -7.14 -5.69 1.69
N GLU A 12 -8.29 -5.82 2.34
CA GLU A 12 -9.32 -4.78 2.39
C GLU A 12 -9.62 -4.32 3.84
N PRO A 13 -9.76 -3.00 4.09
CA PRO A 13 -9.64 -1.93 3.10
C PRO A 13 -8.20 -1.79 2.59
N ALA A 14 -8.04 -1.42 1.32
CA ALA A 14 -6.72 -1.09 0.80
C ALA A 14 -6.29 0.26 1.37
N VAL A 15 -5.12 0.31 2.00
CA VAL A 15 -4.65 1.53 2.68
C VAL A 15 -3.38 2.05 2.02
N GLN A 16 -3.31 3.37 1.85
CA GLN A 16 -2.13 4.05 1.36
C GLN A 16 -0.87 3.66 2.15
N GLY A 17 0.17 3.26 1.42
CA GLY A 17 1.50 2.95 1.94
C GLY A 17 1.64 1.57 2.59
N ASP A 18 0.56 0.81 2.77
CA ASP A 18 0.65 -0.58 3.21
C ASP A 18 1.08 -1.52 2.08
N THR A 19 1.63 -2.68 2.44
CA THR A 19 1.86 -3.76 1.47
C THR A 19 0.51 -4.30 1.03
N ASN A 20 0.22 -4.28 -0.26
CA ASN A 20 -1.03 -4.79 -0.81
C ASN A 20 -0.80 -5.34 -2.23
N GLY A 21 -1.85 -5.48 -3.02
CA GLY A 21 -1.75 -5.88 -4.41
C GLY A 21 -3.10 -6.12 -5.05
N MET A 22 -3.06 -6.52 -6.31
CA MET A 22 -4.23 -7.01 -7.05
C MET A 22 -4.55 -8.42 -6.54
N TRP A 23 -5.83 -8.69 -6.35
CA TRP A 23 -6.38 -10.02 -6.13
C TRP A 23 -7.38 -10.31 -7.26
N LEU A 24 -7.24 -11.47 -7.89
CA LEU A 24 -8.05 -11.90 -9.01
C LEU A 24 -8.48 -13.35 -8.80
N GLU A 25 -9.79 -13.59 -8.78
CA GLU A 25 -10.36 -14.93 -8.91
C GLU A 25 -10.96 -15.10 -10.31
N VAL A 26 -10.63 -16.23 -10.94
CA VAL A 26 -11.18 -16.61 -12.23
C VAL A 26 -11.87 -17.96 -12.12
N THR A 27 -13.17 -17.98 -12.42
CA THR A 27 -13.96 -19.22 -12.47
C THR A 27 -14.61 -19.41 -13.83
N ARG A 28 -14.95 -20.67 -14.14
CA ARG A 28 -15.70 -21.09 -15.31
C ARG A 28 -16.78 -22.06 -14.87
N ALA A 29 -18.05 -21.67 -15.01
CA ALA A 29 -19.17 -22.45 -14.47
C ALA A 29 -18.88 -22.91 -13.03
N GLU A 30 -18.54 -21.92 -12.19
CA GLU A 30 -18.28 -22.07 -10.75
C GLU A 30 -17.03 -22.92 -10.39
N ALA A 31 -16.29 -23.44 -11.37
CA ALA A 31 -15.03 -24.14 -11.15
C ALA A 31 -13.82 -23.19 -11.29
N PRO A 32 -12.79 -23.30 -10.43
CA PRO A 32 -11.60 -22.46 -10.52
C PRO A 32 -10.81 -22.74 -11.80
N VAL A 33 -10.29 -21.70 -12.43
CA VAL A 33 -9.41 -21.81 -13.62
C VAL A 33 -7.95 -21.72 -13.19
N LEU A 34 -7.19 -22.78 -13.41
CA LEU A 34 -5.81 -22.93 -12.97
C LEU A 34 -4.79 -22.55 -14.05
N GLY A 35 -3.54 -22.25 -13.64
CA GLY A 35 -2.41 -22.02 -14.55
C GLY A 35 -2.40 -20.66 -15.25
N LEU A 36 -3.26 -19.72 -14.86
CA LEU A 36 -3.37 -18.42 -15.54
C LEU A 36 -2.17 -17.49 -15.29
N ALA A 37 -1.34 -17.77 -14.28
CA ALA A 37 -0.09 -17.03 -14.05
C ALA A 37 0.88 -17.09 -15.25
N ASP A 38 0.80 -18.15 -16.07
CA ASP A 38 1.65 -18.32 -17.26
C ASP A 38 1.02 -17.71 -18.53
N THR A 39 -0.29 -17.44 -18.53
CA THR A 39 -1.05 -17.08 -19.73
C THR A 39 -1.67 -15.69 -19.68
N LEU A 40 -1.87 -15.14 -18.48
CA LEU A 40 -2.33 -13.78 -18.23
C LEU A 40 -1.19 -12.89 -17.77
N GLN A 41 -1.26 -11.63 -18.18
CA GLN A 41 -0.50 -10.52 -17.64
C GLN A 41 -1.45 -9.55 -16.95
N ALA A 42 -0.92 -8.78 -16.01
CA ALA A 42 -1.67 -7.77 -15.30
C ALA A 42 -1.02 -6.39 -15.43
N GLN A 43 -1.83 -5.35 -15.38
CA GLN A 43 -1.40 -3.96 -15.27
C GLN A 43 -2.16 -3.27 -14.15
N VAL A 44 -1.44 -2.46 -13.38
CA VAL A 44 -2.03 -1.49 -12.46
C VAL A 44 -1.89 -0.09 -13.06
N VAL A 45 -2.97 0.68 -12.98
CA VAL A 45 -3.07 2.04 -13.51
C VAL A 45 -3.57 2.99 -12.42
N PHE A 46 -2.91 4.14 -12.31
CA PHE A 46 -3.31 5.25 -11.42
C PHE A 46 -3.10 6.58 -12.14
N GLY A 47 -4.19 7.28 -12.46
CA GLY A 47 -4.14 8.45 -13.35
C GLY A 47 -3.52 8.08 -14.70
N GLU A 48 -2.44 8.77 -15.09
CA GLU A 48 -1.71 8.51 -16.34
C GLU A 48 -0.56 7.50 -16.19
N GLN A 49 -0.33 6.97 -14.98
CA GLN A 49 0.76 6.05 -14.69
C GLN A 49 0.28 4.60 -14.86
N THR A 50 1.09 3.79 -15.52
CA THR A 50 0.85 2.35 -15.72
C THR A 50 2.08 1.56 -15.32
N ARG A 51 1.86 0.40 -14.70
CA ARG A 51 2.92 -0.55 -14.37
C ARG A 51 2.48 -1.97 -14.71
N ASP A 52 3.34 -2.69 -15.43
CA ASP A 52 3.18 -4.12 -15.68
C ASP A 52 3.42 -4.91 -14.39
N MET A 53 2.59 -5.93 -14.20
CA MET A 53 2.53 -6.77 -13.02
C MET A 53 2.56 -8.24 -13.43
N SER A 54 3.28 -9.05 -12.67
CA SER A 54 3.27 -10.51 -12.83
C SER A 54 2.29 -11.11 -11.83
N LEU A 55 1.41 -11.99 -12.33
CA LEU A 55 0.49 -12.74 -11.50
C LEU A 55 1.19 -13.96 -10.90
N THR A 56 0.88 -14.26 -9.64
CA THR A 56 1.30 -15.49 -8.96
C THR A 56 0.07 -16.17 -8.37
N PRO A 57 -0.05 -17.51 -8.40
CA PRO A 57 -1.15 -18.20 -7.72
C PRO A 57 -1.16 -17.89 -6.22
N ALA A 58 -2.33 -17.59 -5.66
CA ALA A 58 -2.50 -17.41 -4.22
C ALA A 58 -2.33 -18.76 -3.50
N PHE A 59 -1.70 -18.74 -2.33
CA PHE A 59 -1.41 -19.98 -1.61
C PHE A 59 -2.67 -20.56 -0.97
N GLY A 60 -3.08 -21.75 -1.43
CA GLY A 60 -4.21 -22.48 -0.87
C GLY A 60 -5.58 -22.05 -1.42
N GLU A 61 -5.61 -21.17 -2.42
CA GLU A 61 -6.82 -20.66 -3.05
C GLU A 61 -6.78 -20.97 -4.56
N ASP A 62 -7.41 -22.08 -4.95
CA ASP A 62 -7.45 -22.52 -6.34
C ASP A 62 -8.22 -21.49 -7.20
N GLY A 63 -7.65 -21.13 -8.35
CA GLY A 63 -8.25 -20.16 -9.27
C GLY A 63 -8.03 -18.70 -8.88
N VAL A 64 -7.29 -18.45 -7.80
CA VAL A 64 -6.94 -17.12 -7.32
C VAL A 64 -5.49 -16.78 -7.66
N TYR A 65 -5.28 -15.54 -8.10
CA TYR A 65 -4.00 -14.99 -8.51
C TYR A 65 -3.80 -13.61 -7.91
N GLU A 66 -2.56 -13.33 -7.54
CA GLU A 66 -2.18 -12.08 -6.88
C GLU A 66 -1.06 -11.39 -7.66
N ALA A 67 -1.03 -10.06 -7.55
CA ALA A 67 0.13 -9.27 -7.95
C ALA A 67 0.41 -8.16 -6.94
N ILE A 68 1.50 -8.31 -6.19
CA ILE A 68 1.84 -7.44 -5.05
C ILE A 68 2.38 -6.08 -5.53
N PHE A 69 1.78 -4.99 -5.04
CA PHE A 69 2.31 -3.63 -5.16
C PHE A 69 1.98 -2.79 -3.93
N PHE A 70 2.69 -1.68 -3.75
CA PHE A 70 2.48 -0.77 -2.64
C PHE A 70 1.71 0.46 -3.15
N PRO A 71 0.41 0.60 -2.89
CA PRO A 71 -0.34 1.77 -3.30
C PRO A 71 0.19 3.02 -2.58
N SER A 72 0.92 3.87 -3.29
CA SER A 72 1.56 5.05 -2.69
C SER A 72 0.63 6.26 -2.53
N GLN A 73 -0.53 6.23 -3.18
CA GLN A 73 -1.52 7.30 -3.17
C GLN A 73 -2.91 6.71 -2.86
N PRO A 74 -3.78 7.44 -2.14
CA PRO A 74 -5.18 7.06 -2.01
C PRO A 74 -5.94 7.33 -3.31
N GLY A 75 -7.13 6.78 -3.41
CA GLY A 75 -8.05 6.97 -4.54
C GLY A 75 -8.17 5.74 -5.43
N ASP A 76 -8.68 5.98 -6.63
CA ASP A 76 -9.11 4.92 -7.54
C ASP A 76 -7.94 4.35 -8.32
N TYR A 77 -7.89 3.02 -8.39
CA TYR A 77 -6.94 2.28 -9.22
C TYR A 77 -7.72 1.50 -10.27
N THR A 78 -7.09 1.30 -11.43
CA THR A 78 -7.61 0.44 -12.48
C THR A 78 -6.68 -0.75 -12.66
N PHE A 79 -7.27 -1.94 -12.70
CA PHE A 79 -6.62 -3.21 -12.94
C PHE A 79 -7.00 -3.72 -14.31
N ARG A 80 -6.01 -4.05 -15.13
CA ARG A 80 -6.21 -4.66 -16.43
C ARG A 80 -5.57 -6.04 -16.46
N PHE A 81 -6.31 -7.02 -16.97
CA PHE A 81 -5.85 -8.40 -17.13
C PHE A 81 -6.00 -8.80 -18.60
N PHE A 82 -4.89 -9.19 -19.23
CA PHE A 82 -4.87 -9.49 -20.65
C PHE A 82 -4.01 -10.71 -20.96
N GLY A 83 -4.33 -11.42 -22.03
CA GLY A 83 -3.66 -12.66 -22.41
C GLY A 83 -4.66 -13.71 -22.83
N GLN A 84 -4.52 -14.94 -22.32
CA GLN A 84 -5.41 -16.05 -22.66
C GLN A 84 -5.94 -16.81 -21.44
N VAL A 85 -7.21 -17.24 -21.51
CA VAL A 85 -7.88 -18.14 -20.55
C VAL A 85 -8.41 -19.35 -21.32
N ASP A 86 -7.89 -20.54 -21.03
CA ASP A 86 -8.08 -21.78 -21.82
C ASP A 86 -7.90 -21.59 -23.34
N GLY A 87 -6.95 -20.75 -23.76
CA GLY A 87 -6.67 -20.44 -25.17
C GLY A 87 -7.63 -19.45 -25.82
N VAL A 88 -8.54 -18.83 -25.05
CA VAL A 88 -9.38 -17.72 -25.50
C VAL A 88 -8.71 -16.41 -25.12
N GLU A 89 -8.54 -15.50 -26.07
CA GLU A 89 -8.00 -14.17 -25.80
C GLU A 89 -8.93 -13.36 -24.89
N VAL A 90 -8.35 -12.72 -23.88
CA VAL A 90 -9.04 -11.81 -22.96
C VAL A 90 -8.24 -10.52 -22.82
N ASP A 91 -8.95 -9.42 -22.60
CA ASP A 91 -8.39 -8.10 -22.31
C ASP A 91 -9.44 -7.30 -21.52
N GLU A 92 -9.48 -7.55 -20.21
CA GLU A 92 -10.51 -7.05 -19.31
C GLU A 92 -9.94 -5.96 -18.39
N THR A 93 -10.75 -4.94 -18.11
CA THR A 93 -10.36 -3.78 -17.29
C THR A 93 -11.40 -3.52 -16.21
N PHE A 94 -10.92 -3.34 -14.98
CA PHE A 94 -11.73 -3.15 -13.78
C PHE A 94 -11.22 -1.91 -13.04
N THR A 95 -12.12 -1.02 -12.65
CA THR A 95 -11.76 0.24 -11.97
C THR A 95 -12.43 0.30 -10.62
N SER A 96 -11.70 0.79 -9.61
CA SER A 96 -12.29 1.10 -8.31
C SER A 96 -13.53 1.97 -8.48
N SER A 97 -14.65 1.56 -7.88
CA SER A 97 -15.91 2.33 -7.91
C SER A 97 -16.91 1.70 -6.94
N PRO A 98 -18.03 2.39 -6.62
CA PRO A 98 -19.09 1.80 -5.80
C PRO A 98 -19.73 0.53 -6.39
N GLU A 99 -19.57 0.29 -7.70
CA GLU A 99 -20.07 -0.89 -8.40
C GLU A 99 -18.94 -1.89 -8.76
N GLY A 100 -17.68 -1.54 -8.45
CA GLY A 100 -16.49 -2.35 -8.68
C GLY A 100 -15.85 -2.76 -7.36
N PHE A 101 -14.52 -2.80 -7.32
CA PHE A 101 -13.77 -2.97 -6.07
C PHE A 101 -13.51 -1.64 -5.37
N ASP A 102 -13.13 -1.70 -4.09
CA ASP A 102 -12.94 -0.51 -3.27
C ASP A 102 -11.76 0.36 -3.74
N SER A 103 -11.83 1.66 -3.47
CA SER A 103 -10.72 2.58 -3.66
C SER A 103 -9.68 2.44 -2.54
N VAL A 104 -8.43 2.86 -2.78
CA VAL A 104 -7.42 2.92 -1.72
C VAL A 104 -7.76 4.06 -0.76
N ALA A 105 -7.95 3.72 0.51
CA ALA A 105 -8.18 4.68 1.59
C ALA A 105 -6.90 5.47 1.92
N ALA A 106 -7.08 6.75 2.25
CA ALA A 106 -6.00 7.52 2.85
C ALA A 106 -5.72 6.97 4.25
N ARG A 107 -4.44 6.76 4.57
CA ARG A 107 -4.02 6.23 5.87
C ARG A 107 -4.53 7.08 7.03
N VAL A 108 -4.47 8.40 6.86
CA VAL A 108 -4.87 9.39 7.86
C VAL A 108 -6.35 9.29 8.25
N ASP A 109 -7.20 8.76 7.37
CA ASP A 109 -8.63 8.54 7.67
C ASP A 109 -8.85 7.33 8.58
N LEU A 110 -7.90 6.40 8.65
CA LEU A 110 -8.01 5.14 9.38
C LEU A 110 -7.10 5.05 10.63
N GLU A 111 -6.11 5.94 10.76
CA GLU A 111 -5.17 5.93 11.88
C GLU A 111 -5.81 6.34 13.22
N PHE A 112 -5.54 5.55 14.26
CA PHE A 112 -5.85 5.91 15.64
C PHE A 112 -4.81 5.36 16.64
N PRO A 113 -4.29 6.18 17.57
CA PRO A 113 -4.39 7.64 17.56
C PRO A 113 -3.74 8.19 16.27
N GLY A 114 -4.29 9.28 15.72
CA GLY A 114 -3.75 9.87 14.50
C GLY A 114 -2.27 10.21 14.64
N SER A 115 -1.49 10.06 13.57
CA SER A 115 -0.10 10.50 13.56
C SER A 115 -0.03 12.04 13.63
N GLU A 116 0.89 12.57 14.43
CA GLU A 116 1.00 13.99 14.81
C GLU A 116 1.35 14.95 13.65
N GLY A 117 1.22 14.50 12.40
CA GLY A 117 1.69 15.17 11.17
C GLY A 117 0.62 15.87 10.33
N GLU A 118 -0.67 15.71 10.60
CA GLU A 118 -1.74 16.43 9.89
C GLU A 118 -2.52 17.39 10.79
N VAL A 119 -1.79 18.21 11.54
CA VAL A 119 -2.39 19.41 12.14
C VAL A 119 -2.50 20.45 11.04
N GLY A 120 -3.69 20.54 10.43
CA GLY A 120 -4.04 21.63 9.53
C GLY A 120 -3.73 22.98 10.18
N ASN A 121 -2.87 23.76 9.53
CA ASN A 121 -2.60 25.17 9.79
C ASN A 121 -2.23 25.55 11.24
N SER A 122 -0.92 25.65 11.48
CA SER A 122 -0.22 26.57 12.40
C SER A 122 -1.08 27.43 13.34
N ASP A 123 -1.37 26.93 14.53
CA ASP A 123 -1.48 27.79 15.71
C ASP A 123 -0.66 27.15 16.85
N THR A 124 0.35 27.89 17.27
CA THR A 124 1.40 27.49 18.19
C THR A 124 0.84 27.11 19.57
N ASN A 125 1.01 25.84 19.96
CA ASN A 125 1.26 25.48 21.35
C ASN A 125 1.98 24.12 21.39
N SER A 126 3.31 24.17 21.28
CA SER A 126 4.18 23.03 21.53
C SER A 126 4.03 22.60 22.99
N VAL A 127 3.38 21.47 23.24
CA VAL A 127 3.48 20.80 24.54
C VAL A 127 4.75 19.97 24.51
N ALA A 128 5.81 20.48 25.13
CA ALA A 128 7.06 19.75 25.27
C ALA A 128 6.82 18.45 26.06
N MET A 129 6.94 17.30 25.39
CA MET A 129 7.02 16.00 26.05
C MET A 129 8.42 15.85 26.67
N PRO A 130 8.57 15.60 27.98
CA PRO A 130 9.88 15.36 28.56
C PRO A 130 10.38 14.00 28.08
N ILE A 131 11.49 13.99 27.34
CA ILE A 131 12.25 12.78 27.08
C ILE A 131 12.71 12.24 28.44
N ALA A 132 12.07 11.16 28.90
CA ALA A 132 12.60 10.35 29.99
C ALA A 132 13.85 9.62 29.47
N ALA A 133 14.98 10.34 29.45
CA ALA A 133 16.27 9.77 29.13
C ALA A 133 16.65 8.80 30.24
N GLY A 134 16.61 7.50 29.93
CA GLY A 134 17.21 6.45 30.74
C GLY A 134 18.68 6.78 31.00
N ALA A 135 19.03 6.83 32.29
CA ALA A 135 20.37 7.11 32.76
C ALA A 135 21.39 6.06 32.26
N VAL A 136 22.62 6.53 31.99
CA VAL A 136 23.93 6.02 32.49
C VAL A 136 25.03 6.45 31.50
N VAL A 137 25.97 7.28 31.94
CA VAL A 137 27.39 6.93 32.21
C VAL A 137 28.05 8.14 32.90
N LEU A 138 28.65 7.87 34.05
CA LEU A 138 29.44 8.78 34.88
C LEU A 138 30.88 8.84 34.33
N VAL A 139 31.40 10.02 33.98
CA VAL A 139 32.85 10.27 33.98
C VAL A 139 33.15 11.63 34.59
N LEU A 140 33.84 11.58 35.72
CA LEU A 140 34.44 12.70 36.44
C LEU A 140 35.69 13.19 35.68
N ALA A 141 35.80 14.50 35.44
CA ALA A 141 37.10 15.16 35.37
C ALA A 141 36.97 16.65 35.69
N SER A 142 37.73 17.03 36.71
CA SER A 142 37.85 18.30 37.41
C SER A 142 38.53 19.43 36.62
N SER A 143 38.10 20.66 36.92
CA SER A 143 38.93 21.88 37.10
C SER A 143 39.62 22.51 35.89
N GLY A 144 39.30 23.80 35.66
CA GLY A 144 40.07 24.66 34.77
C GLY A 144 39.55 26.09 34.64
N LEU A 145 39.43 26.80 35.76
CA LEU A 145 39.18 28.24 35.84
C LEU A 145 40.28 29.03 35.12
N ALA A 146 39.93 29.86 34.12
CA ALA A 146 40.78 30.98 33.69
C ALA A 146 39.92 32.12 33.11
N LEU A 147 39.59 33.07 33.97
CA LEU A 147 39.07 34.37 33.61
C LEU A 147 40.25 35.27 33.19
N ARG A 148 40.21 35.86 31.99
CA ARG A 148 40.90 37.14 31.78
C ARG A 148 40.18 38.01 30.74
N ARG A 149 39.49 39.01 31.26
CA ARG A 149 39.09 40.23 30.56
C ARG A 149 40.33 41.06 30.24
N ARG A 150 40.34 41.69 29.07
CA ARG A 150 40.75 43.09 28.91
C ARG A 150 40.30 43.62 27.55
N SER A 151 39.34 44.54 27.59
CA SER A 151 39.19 45.60 26.59
C SER A 151 39.67 46.90 27.25
N ALA A 152 40.18 47.81 26.42
CA ALA A 152 40.94 49.04 26.75
C ALA A 152 40.43 49.86 27.95
#